data_AF-A0A2T4TM47-F1
#
_entry.id   AF-A0A2T4TM47-F1
#
_cell.length_a   1.000
_cell.length_b   1.000
_cell.length_c   1.000
_cell.angle_alpha   90.00
_cell.angle_beta   90.00
_cell.angle_gamma   90.00
#
_symmetry.space_group_name_H-M   'P 1'
#
loop_
_entity.id
_entity.type
_entity.pdbx_description
1 polymer ?
#
loop_
_entity_poly.entity_id
_entity_poly.type
_entity_poly.pdbx_seq_one_letter_code
_entity_poly.pdbx_strand_id
1 'polypeptide(L)'
;MYLVYYHLSYILVKKGSVYAGQVIGYSGISGIRDGTCGPHLHFEIRSERRCGDLTKRCNPAYYVYYKVKMSPEEKRKQEERMKKGQLKDFYGRK
;
A
#
# COMPACT_ATOMS: atom_id res chain seq x y z
N MET A 1 4.71 9.63 15.63
CA MET A 1 4.84 8.46 14.73
C MET A 1 3.57 8.36 13.90
N TYR A 2 3.70 8.11 12.60
CA TYR A 2 2.60 7.95 11.66
C TYR A 2 2.81 6.67 10.86
N LEU A 3 1.75 5.86 10.76
CA LEU A 3 1.67 4.72 9.86
C LEU A 3 0.82 5.15 8.66
N VAL A 4 1.35 5.05 7.46
CA VAL A 4 0.69 5.55 6.25
C VAL A 4 0.48 4.42 5.26
N TYR A 5 -0.75 4.31 4.77
CA TYR A 5 -1.21 3.28 3.85
C TYR A 5 -1.66 3.95 2.56
N TYR A 6 -1.01 3.63 1.45
CA TYR A 6 -1.28 4.20 0.13
C TYR A 6 -1.82 3.15 -0.85
N HIS A 7 -2.28 3.64 -2.00
CA HIS A 7 -2.82 2.86 -3.11
C HIS A 7 -4.08 2.06 -2.74
N LEU A 8 -4.82 2.47 -1.71
CA LEU A 8 -6.05 1.78 -1.30
C LEU A 8 -7.13 1.92 -2.38
N SER A 9 -7.83 0.83 -2.68
CA SER A 9 -9.02 0.85 -3.54
C SER A 9 -10.26 1.32 -2.79
N TYR A 10 -10.30 1.15 -1.47
CA TYR A 10 -11.42 1.56 -0.62
C TYR A 10 -10.94 1.90 0.79
N ILE A 11 -11.57 2.89 1.43
CA ILE A 11 -11.27 3.29 2.81
C ILE A 11 -12.52 3.05 3.65
N LEU A 12 -12.42 2.19 4.67
CA LEU A 12 -13.56 1.80 5.51
C LEU A 12 -13.72 2.67 6.76
N VAL A 13 -12.71 3.47 7.10
CA VAL A 13 -12.68 4.28 8.31
C VAL A 13 -12.78 5.77 8.00
N LYS A 14 -13.40 6.51 8.91
CA LYS A 14 -13.38 7.98 8.92
C LYS A 14 -12.32 8.46 9.91
N LYS A 15 -12.05 9.78 9.90
CA LYS A 15 -11.15 10.40 10.88
C LYS A 15 -11.64 10.07 12.30
N GLY A 16 -10.77 9.47 13.10
CA GLY A 16 -11.09 9.01 14.45
C GLY A 16 -10.06 8.00 14.95
N SER A 17 -10.45 7.25 15.96
CA SER A 17 -9.62 6.20 16.54
C SER A 17 -9.77 4.88 15.78
N VAL A 18 -8.68 4.12 15.72
CA VAL A 18 -8.65 2.74 15.25
C VAL A 18 -7.83 1.89 16.24
N TYR A 19 -7.99 0.58 16.21
CA TYR A 19 -7.19 -0.35 17.01
C TYR A 19 -6.37 -1.30 16.12
N ALA A 20 -5.31 -1.88 16.69
CA ALA A 20 -4.47 -2.83 15.96
C ALA A 20 -5.28 -4.07 15.53
N GLY A 21 -5.18 -4.44 14.25
CA GLY A 21 -5.98 -5.53 13.66
C GLY A 21 -7.33 -5.10 13.11
N GLN A 22 -7.76 -3.85 13.33
CA GLN A 22 -8.95 -3.30 12.68
C GLN A 22 -8.72 -3.18 11.16
N VAL A 23 -9.67 -3.67 10.37
CA VAL A 23 -9.67 -3.46 8.92
C VAL A 23 -9.98 -1.99 8.61
N ILE A 24 -9.04 -1.29 8.00
CA ILE A 24 -9.16 0.14 7.67
C ILE A 24 -9.45 0.42 6.19
N GLY A 25 -9.30 -0.58 5.32
CA GLY A 25 -9.49 -0.45 3.88
C GLY A 25 -8.99 -1.66 3.10
N TYR A 26 -9.10 -1.57 1.78
CA TYR A 26 -8.65 -2.62 0.85
C TYR A 26 -7.53 -2.08 -0.05
N SER A 27 -6.55 -2.92 -0.35
CA SER A 27 -5.46 -2.58 -1.28
C SER A 27 -5.98 -2.36 -2.71
N GLY A 28 -5.21 -1.65 -3.52
CA GLY A 28 -5.60 -1.24 -4.87
C GLY A 28 -4.41 -0.71 -5.65
N ILE A 29 -4.68 0.25 -6.53
CA ILE A 29 -3.68 0.89 -7.41
C ILE A 29 -3.83 2.42 -7.47
N SER A 30 -4.55 3.00 -6.51
CA SER A 30 -4.91 4.43 -6.49
C SER A 30 -3.73 5.38 -6.32
N GLY A 31 -3.88 6.63 -6.76
CA GLY A 31 -2.89 7.69 -6.51
C GLY A 31 -1.62 7.67 -7.37
N ILE A 32 -1.53 6.79 -8.39
CA ILE A 32 -0.43 6.79 -9.36
C ILE A 32 -0.98 7.20 -10.73
N ARG A 33 -0.63 8.41 -11.20
CA ARG A 33 -1.14 9.00 -12.44
C ARG A 33 -0.90 8.11 -13.66
N ASP A 34 0.29 7.55 -13.74
CA ASP A 34 0.70 6.72 -14.88
C ASP A 34 0.30 5.25 -14.70
N GLY A 35 -0.33 4.90 -13.57
CA GLY A 35 -0.79 3.56 -13.25
C GLY A 35 0.31 2.62 -12.72
N THR A 36 -0.10 1.39 -12.42
CA THR A 36 0.77 0.38 -11.82
C THR A 36 0.56 -0.98 -12.47
N CYS A 37 1.60 -1.82 -12.48
CA CYS A 37 1.54 -3.15 -13.06
C CYS A 37 0.73 -4.16 -12.22
N GLY A 38 0.23 -3.78 -11.04
CA GLY A 38 -0.55 -4.67 -10.19
C GLY A 38 -0.96 -4.03 -8.86
N PRO A 39 -2.03 -4.54 -8.23
CA PRO A 39 -2.45 -4.10 -6.91
C PRO A 39 -1.35 -4.38 -5.88
N HIS A 40 -1.05 -3.38 -5.06
CA HIS A 40 -0.06 -3.49 -3.99
C HIS A 40 -0.41 -2.51 -2.87
N LEU A 41 0.18 -2.74 -1.70
CA LEU A 41 0.11 -1.83 -0.57
C LEU A 41 1.45 -1.12 -0.44
N HIS A 42 1.45 0.20 -0.53
CA HIS A 42 2.59 1.01 -0.13
C HIS A 42 2.41 1.45 1.32
N PHE A 43 3.34 1.04 2.17
CA PHE A 43 3.29 1.21 3.61
C PHE A 43 4.51 2.00 4.09
N GLU A 44 4.28 3.02 4.91
CA GLU A 44 5.34 3.85 5.46
C GLU A 44 5.22 4.05 6.97
N ILE A 45 6.38 4.18 7.62
CA ILE A 45 6.52 4.63 9.00
C ILE A 45 7.24 5.98 8.97
N ARG A 46 6.61 7.02 9.55
CA ARG A 46 7.09 8.40 9.53
C ARG A 46 7.10 9.04 10.91
N SER A 47 7.98 10.01 11.13
CA SER A 47 7.96 10.86 12.33
C SER A 47 6.99 12.04 12.21
N GLU A 48 6.70 12.50 10.99
CA GLU A 48 5.81 13.63 10.69
C GLU A 48 4.67 13.26 9.72
N ARG A 49 3.58 14.04 9.74
CA ARG A 49 2.38 13.77 8.93
C ARG A 49 2.62 13.96 7.43
N ARG A 50 3.40 14.97 7.04
CA ARG A 50 3.78 15.27 5.67
C ARG A 50 5.30 15.30 5.60
N CYS A 51 5.88 14.65 4.60
CA CYS A 51 7.33 14.53 4.47
C CYS A 51 7.71 14.73 2.99
N GLY A 52 8.48 15.77 2.70
CA GLY A 52 8.98 16.06 1.35
C GLY A 52 10.14 15.16 0.93
N ASP A 53 10.88 14.62 1.91
CA ASP A 53 12.08 13.81 1.70
C ASP A 53 12.06 12.52 2.55
N LEU A 54 13.22 11.85 2.62
CA LEU A 54 13.43 10.60 3.36
C LEU A 54 13.87 10.82 4.81
N THR A 55 14.23 12.04 5.24
CA THR A 55 14.80 12.31 6.58
C THR A 55 13.83 12.02 7.72
N LYS A 56 12.53 12.01 7.42
CA LYS A 56 11.44 11.76 8.37
C LYS A 56 10.81 10.38 8.21
N ARG A 57 11.44 9.50 7.43
CA ARG A 57 10.96 8.14 7.12
C ARG A 57 11.97 7.12 7.63
N CYS A 58 11.49 5.97 8.06
CA CYS A 58 12.36 4.83 8.34
C CYS A 58 11.93 3.61 7.52
N ASN A 59 12.87 2.68 7.30
CA ASN A 59 12.59 1.44 6.58
C ASN A 59 11.65 0.54 7.42
N PRO A 60 10.41 0.26 6.98
CA PRO A 60 9.45 -0.55 7.74
C PRO A 60 9.92 -1.99 7.96
N ALA A 61 10.84 -2.50 7.14
CA ALA A 61 11.39 -3.85 7.24
C ALA A 61 12.09 -4.14 8.57
N TYR A 62 12.52 -3.11 9.31
CA TYR A 62 13.11 -3.26 10.65
C TYR A 62 12.07 -3.52 11.75
N TYR A 63 10.80 -3.18 11.51
CA TYR A 63 9.76 -3.15 12.55
C TYR A 63 8.56 -4.03 12.23
N VAL A 64 8.37 -4.40 10.96
CA VAL A 64 7.25 -5.22 10.50
C VAL A 64 7.78 -6.54 9.94
N TYR A 65 7.23 -7.65 10.41
CA TYR A 65 7.47 -8.94 9.81
C TYR A 65 6.68 -9.07 8.50
N TYR A 66 7.37 -8.97 7.36
CA TYR A 66 6.77 -9.03 6.03
C TYR A 66 7.26 -10.22 5.19
N LYS A 67 8.25 -10.97 5.70
CA LYS A 67 8.90 -12.06 4.97
C LYS A 67 8.07 -13.35 5.04
N VAL A 68 6.89 -13.32 4.45
CA VAL A 68 6.11 -14.53 4.17
C VAL A 68 6.53 -15.05 2.80
N LYS A 69 6.86 -16.34 2.70
CA LYS A 69 7.14 -16.96 1.39
C LYS A 69 5.85 -17.00 0.58
N MET A 70 5.82 -16.23 -0.50
CA MET A 70 4.76 -16.30 -1.51
C MET A 70 4.80 -17.66 -2.20
N SER A 71 3.64 -18.26 -2.43
CA SER A 71 3.57 -19.52 -3.18
C SER A 71 4.03 -19.30 -4.64
N PRO A 72 4.58 -20.34 -5.30
CA PRO A 72 4.91 -20.26 -6.72
C PRO A 72 3.71 -19.84 -7.60
N GLU A 73 2.49 -20.27 -7.22
CA GLU A 73 1.27 -19.94 -7.95
C GLU A 73 0.91 -18.45 -7.84
N GLU A 74 0.97 -17.88 -6.64
CA GLU A 74 0.73 -16.44 -6.44
C GLU A 74 1.78 -15.60 -7.15
N LYS A 75 3.04 -16.02 -7.11
CA LYS A 75 4.13 -15.33 -7.84
C LYS A 75 3.86 -15.35 -9.34
N ARG A 76 3.47 -16.49 -9.91
CA ARG A 76 3.10 -16.60 -11.33
C ARG A 76 1.94 -15.67 -11.69
N LYS A 77 0.89 -15.61 -10.86
CA LYS A 77 -0.23 -14.69 -11.06
C LYS A 77 0.22 -13.22 -11.10
N GLN A 78 1.14 -12.83 -10.22
CA GLN A 78 1.69 -11.46 -10.22
C GLN A 78 2.54 -11.17 -11.45
N GLU A 79 3.38 -12.12 -11.88
CA GLU A 79 4.19 -12.00 -13.10
C GLU A 79 3.32 -11.91 -14.37
N GLU A 80 2.28 -12.75 -14.48
CA GLU A 80 1.31 -12.69 -15.58
C GLU A 80 0.55 -11.38 -15.59
N ARG A 81 0.15 -10.88 -14.41
CA ARG A 81 -0.48 -9.57 -14.27
C ARG A 81 0.47 -8.47 -14.72
N MET A 82 1.73 -8.51 -14.31
CA MET A 82 2.75 -7.52 -14.70
C MET A 82 2.91 -7.44 -16.23
N LYS A 83 2.92 -8.58 -16.93
CA LYS A 83 3.03 -8.65 -18.40
C LYS A 83 1.89 -7.94 -19.15
N LYS A 84 0.72 -7.75 -18.51
CA LYS A 84 -0.43 -7.03 -19.09
C LYS A 84 -0.26 -5.51 -19.05
N GLY A 85 0.82 -4.98 -18.47
CA GLY A 85 1.12 -3.55 -18.41
C GLY A 85 0.43 -2.81 -17.26
N GLN A 86 0.43 -1.48 -17.34
CA GLN A 86 -0.10 -0.61 -16.28
C GLN A 86 -1.63 -0.57 -16.29
N LEU A 87 -2.24 -0.75 -15.12
CA LEU A 87 -3.64 -0.40 -14.89
C LEU A 87 -3.72 1.01 -14.33
N LYS A 88 -4.77 1.73 -14.71
CA LYS A 88 -5.04 3.09 -14.26
C LYS A 88 -6.34 3.12 -13.46
N ASP A 89 -6.24 3.49 -12.21
CA ASP A 89 -7.35 3.89 -11.37
C ASP A 89 -6.80 4.92 -10.41
N PHE A 90 -6.87 6.21 -10.75
CA PHE A 90 -6.25 7.26 -9.93
C PHE A 90 -7.05 7.54 -8.65
N TYR A 91 -8.38 7.46 -8.74
CA TYR A 91 -9.29 7.94 -7.70
C TYR A 91 -9.57 6.89 -6.63
N GLY A 92 -9.47 5.60 -6.96
CA GLY A 92 -10.00 4.55 -6.11
C GLY A 92 -11.51 4.74 -5.89
N ARG A 93 -12.06 4.03 -4.91
CA ARG A 93 -13.44 4.15 -4.44
C ARG A 93 -13.44 4.72 -3.01
N LYS A 94 -14.41 5.58 -2.71
CA LYS A 94 -14.58 6.24 -1.40
C LYS A 94 -15.70 5.60 -0.59
#